data_AF-A0A7C5ERL0-F1
#
_entry.id   AF-A0A7C5ERL0-F1
#
_cell.length_a   1.000
_cell.length_b   1.000
_cell.length_c   1.000
_cell.angle_alpha   90.00
_cell.angle_beta   90.00
_cell.angle_gamma   90.00
#
_symmetry.space_group_name_H-M   'P 1'
#
loop_
_entity.id
_entity.type
_entity.pdbx_description
1 polymer ?
#
loop_
_entity_poly.entity_id
_entity_poly.type
_entity_poly.pdbx_seq_one_letter_code
_entity_poly.pdbx_strand_id
1 'polypeptide(L)'
;MARLEAQIKMEYYPTPSNVVELIAARVARPIPPGVRLLDPCAGKGEALAQLAALLGGAETRGVELNAERARQAAARLTRALTCSYNELRAPANAC
;
A
#
# COMPACT_ATOMS: atom_id res chain seq x y z
N MET A 1 16.48 8.86 -21.89
CA MET A 1 15.04 8.94 -22.23
C MET A 1 14.10 8.33 -21.17
N ALA A 2 14.59 7.79 -20.04
CA ALA A 2 13.75 7.18 -19.00
C ALA A 2 12.70 8.12 -18.34
N ARG A 3 12.94 9.45 -18.34
CA ARG A 3 12.04 10.42 -17.70
C ARG A 3 10.71 10.61 -18.44
N LEU A 4 10.73 10.60 -19.78
CA LEU A 4 9.51 10.78 -20.57
C LEU A 4 8.60 9.55 -20.46
N GLU A 5 9.18 8.36 -20.51
CA GLU A 5 8.46 7.10 -20.33
C GLU A 5 7.84 6.98 -18.94
N ALA A 6 8.54 7.43 -17.89
CA ALA A 6 8.00 7.48 -16.53
C ALA A 6 6.83 8.44 -16.40
N GLN A 7 6.90 9.61 -17.04
CA GLN A 7 5.81 10.57 -17.07
C GLN A 7 4.57 10.03 -17.80
N ILE A 8 4.75 9.32 -18.92
CA ILE A 8 3.64 8.65 -19.63
C ILE A 8 2.95 7.63 -18.73
N LYS A 9 3.71 6.92 -17.88
CA LYS A 9 3.17 5.98 -16.90
C LYS A 9 2.59 6.65 -15.65
N MET A 10 2.61 7.99 -15.56
CA MET A 10 2.32 8.74 -14.34
C MET A 10 3.09 8.21 -13.13
N GLU A 11 4.34 7.81 -13.37
CA GLU A 11 5.26 7.20 -12.39
C GLU A 11 4.69 5.96 -11.68
N TYR A 12 3.70 5.31 -12.30
CA TYR A 12 3.06 4.13 -11.74
C TYR A 12 3.74 2.85 -12.22
N TYR A 13 4.42 2.19 -11.29
CA TYR A 13 5.09 0.91 -11.48
C TYR A 13 4.62 -0.05 -10.37
N PRO A 14 3.60 -0.90 -10.62
CA PRO A 14 3.09 -1.80 -9.60
C PRO A 14 4.17 -2.78 -9.15
N THR A 15 4.24 -3.05 -7.84
CA THR A 15 5.13 -4.08 -7.30
C THR A 15 4.71 -5.45 -7.84
N PRO A 16 5.59 -6.18 -8.55
CA PRO A 16 5.28 -7.51 -9.03
C PRO A 16 4.97 -8.48 -7.88
N SER A 17 4.03 -9.41 -8.08
CA SER A 17 3.56 -10.32 -7.01
C SER A 17 4.67 -11.14 -6.37
N ASN A 18 5.66 -11.59 -7.13
CA ASN A 18 6.83 -12.32 -6.62
C ASN A 18 7.72 -11.45 -5.72
N VAL A 19 7.78 -10.14 -5.97
CA VAL A 19 8.52 -9.20 -5.10
C VAL A 19 7.77 -9.01 -3.78
N VAL A 20 6.43 -9.00 -3.80
CA VAL A 20 5.62 -8.96 -2.57
C VAL A 20 5.85 -10.20 -1.70
N GLU A 21 5.95 -11.38 -2.32
CA GLU A 21 6.31 -12.62 -1.62
C GLU A 21 7.69 -12.55 -0.97
N LEU A 22 8.68 -12.01 -1.68
CA LEU A 22 10.03 -11.78 -1.14
C LEU A 22 10.02 -10.80 0.04
N ILE A 23 9.21 -9.74 -0.03
CA ILE A 23 9.02 -8.80 1.08
C ILE A 23 8.41 -9.53 2.28
N ALA A 24 7.32 -10.28 2.07
CA ALA A 24 6.64 -11.02 3.13
C ALA A 24 7.57 -12.01 3.85
N ALA A 25 8.47 -12.67 3.11
CA ALA A 25 9.47 -13.59 3.67
C ALA A 25 10.50 -12.92 4.59
N ARG A 26 10.62 -11.58 4.56
CA ARG A 26 11.53 -10.80 5.40
C ARG A 26 10.86 -10.14 6.60
N VAL A 27 9.54 -10.23 6.71
CA VAL A 27 8.81 -9.70 7.87
C VAL A 27 8.87 -10.72 9.02
N ALA A 28 9.21 -10.25 10.22
CA ALA A 28 9.24 -11.09 11.41
C ALA A 28 7.84 -11.64 11.75
N ARG A 29 7.77 -12.91 12.15
CA ARG A 29 6.52 -13.62 12.48
C ARG A 29 6.60 -14.20 13.90
N PRO A 30 5.46 -14.39 14.60
CA PRO A 30 4.10 -14.05 14.17
C PRO A 30 3.85 -12.54 14.16
N ILE A 31 2.91 -12.08 13.34
CA ILE A 31 2.46 -10.68 13.38
C ILE A 31 1.62 -10.49 14.66
N PRO A 32 2.00 -9.56 15.56
CA PRO A 32 1.21 -9.30 16.75
C PRO A 32 -0.22 -8.83 16.39
N PRO A 33 -1.23 -9.18 17.20
CA PRO A 33 -2.57 -8.64 17.05
C PRO A 33 -2.57 -7.10 17.06
N GLY A 34 -3.42 -6.49 16.23
CA GLY A 34 -3.55 -5.03 16.16
C GLY A 34 -2.51 -4.33 15.27
N VAL A 35 -1.54 -5.05 14.71
CA VAL A 35 -0.63 -4.48 13.71
C VAL A 35 -1.39 -4.11 12.43
N ARG A 36 -1.08 -2.93 11.91
CA ARG A 36 -1.66 -2.39 10.67
C ARG A 36 -0.54 -2.20 9.65
N LEU A 37 -0.79 -2.60 8.42
CA LEU A 37 0.13 -2.39 7.30
C LEU A 37 -0.21 -1.07 6.62
N LEU A 38 0.80 -0.24 6.38
CA LEU A 38 0.67 1.06 5.72
C LEU A 38 1.48 1.10 4.43
N ASP A 39 0.84 1.51 3.34
CA ASP A 39 1.51 1.88 2.09
C ASP A 39 1.18 3.35 1.75
N PRO A 40 2.16 4.27 1.86
CA PRO A 40 1.95 5.69 1.56
C PRO A 40 1.84 6.01 0.06
N CYS A 41 2.09 5.02 -0.82
CA CYS A 41 1.97 5.12 -2.27
C CYS A 41 1.33 3.85 -2.82
N ALA A 42 0.10 3.59 -2.35
CA ALA A 42 -0.57 2.30 -2.51
C ALA A 42 -0.89 1.92 -3.96
N GLY A 43 -0.85 2.86 -4.90
CA GLY A 43 -1.28 2.61 -6.26
C GLY A 43 -2.72 2.12 -6.27
N LYS A 44 -2.95 0.93 -6.83
CA LYS A 44 -4.26 0.27 -6.85
C LYS A 44 -4.55 -0.61 -5.63
N GLY A 45 -3.63 -0.67 -4.67
CA GLY A 45 -3.72 -1.47 -3.44
C GLY A 45 -3.36 -2.96 -3.59
N GLU A 46 -2.93 -3.41 -4.76
CA GLU A 46 -2.69 -4.84 -5.03
C GLU A 46 -1.57 -5.43 -4.18
N ALA A 47 -0.43 -4.75 -4.09
CA ALA A 47 0.73 -5.21 -3.33
C ALA A 47 0.43 -5.29 -1.83
N LEU A 48 -0.19 -4.26 -1.26
CA LEU A 48 -0.52 -4.21 0.16
C LEU A 48 -1.59 -5.26 0.54
N ALA A 49 -2.60 -5.48 -0.32
CA ALA A 49 -3.60 -6.52 -0.10
C ALA A 49 -2.98 -7.93 -0.12
N GLN A 50 -2.09 -8.21 -1.09
CA GLN A 50 -1.37 -9.48 -1.16
C GLN A 50 -0.48 -9.67 0.08
N LEU A 51 0.27 -8.63 0.49
CA LEU A 51 1.12 -8.68 1.67
C LEU A 51 0.29 -9.00 2.93
N ALA A 52 -0.85 -8.35 3.10
CA ALA A 52 -1.75 -8.62 4.22
C ALA A 52 -2.22 -10.06 4.25
N ALA A 53 -2.62 -10.62 3.10
CA ALA A 53 -3.02 -12.02 2.99
C ALA A 53 -1.88 -12.98 3.38
N LEU A 54 -0.66 -12.74 2.89
CA LEU A 54 0.53 -13.55 3.22
C LEU A 54 0.90 -13.48 4.70
N LEU A 55 0.62 -12.35 5.34
CA LEU A 55 0.93 -12.10 6.75
C LEU A 55 -0.20 -12.48 7.73
N GLY A 56 -1.29 -13.07 7.24
CA GLY A 56 -2.39 -13.57 8.07
C GLY A 56 -3.56 -12.61 8.29
N GLY A 57 -3.75 -11.64 7.39
CA GLY A 57 -4.95 -10.79 7.34
C GLY A 57 -4.88 -9.50 8.17
N ALA A 58 -3.70 -8.91 8.31
CA ALA A 58 -3.54 -7.61 8.99
C ALA A 58 -4.36 -6.49 8.32
N GLU A 59 -4.82 -5.51 9.10
CA GLU A 59 -5.55 -4.34 8.58
C GLU A 59 -4.65 -3.55 7.62
N THR A 60 -5.21 -3.12 6.48
CA THR A 60 -4.46 -2.41 5.45
C THR A 60 -4.89 -0.95 5.32
N ARG A 61 -3.89 -0.06 5.29
CA ARG A 61 -4.09 1.37 5.10
C ARG A 61 -3.24 1.86 3.94
N GLY A 62 -3.89 2.48 2.96
CA GLY A 62 -3.25 3.03 1.77
C GLY A 62 -3.44 4.53 1.62
N VAL A 63 -2.45 5.20 1.05
CA VAL A 63 -2.57 6.57 0.52
C VAL A 63 -2.16 6.56 -0.94
N GLU A 64 -2.90 7.27 -1.78
CA GLU A 64 -2.58 7.40 -3.20
C GLU A 64 -3.02 8.78 -3.72
N LEU A 65 -2.14 9.46 -4.45
CA LEU A 65 -2.40 10.79 -4.99
C LEU A 65 -3.42 10.76 -6.15
N ASN A 66 -3.36 9.74 -7.00
CA ASN A 66 -4.25 9.62 -8.15
C ASN A 66 -5.63 9.10 -7.71
N ALA A 67 -6.68 9.90 -7.92
CA ALA A 67 -8.03 9.58 -7.47
C ALA A 67 -8.61 8.27 -8.04
N GLU A 68 -8.27 7.90 -9.27
CA GLU A 68 -8.74 6.65 -9.87
C GLU A 68 -8.08 5.44 -9.20
N ARG A 69 -6.75 5.49 -9.03
CA ARG A 69 -6.01 4.44 -8.33
C ARG A 69 -6.42 4.34 -6.86
N ALA A 70 -6.60 5.47 -6.18
CA ALA A 70 -7.08 5.51 -4.80
C ALA A 70 -8.48 4.88 -4.65
N ARG A 71 -9.39 5.10 -5.61
CA ARG A 71 -10.70 4.43 -5.63
C ARG A 71 -10.56 2.91 -5.78
N GLN A 72 -9.67 2.46 -6.66
CA GLN A 72 -9.37 1.04 -6.83
C GLN A 72 -8.72 0.43 -5.58
N ALA A 73 -7.87 1.18 -4.88
CA ALA A 73 -7.30 0.79 -3.61
C ALA A 73 -8.36 0.70 -2.50
N ALA A 74 -9.30 1.64 -2.43
CA ALA A 74 -10.39 1.62 -1.46
C ALA A 74 -11.31 0.40 -1.59
N ALA A 75 -11.41 -0.20 -2.79
CA ALA A 75 -12.14 -1.44 -3.01
C ALA A 75 -11.37 -2.71 -2.58
N ARG A 76 -10.05 -2.62 -2.33
CA ARG A 76 -9.18 -3.75 -1.96
C ARG A 76 -8.68 -3.71 -0.53
N LEU A 77 -8.47 -2.51 0.02
CA LEU A 77 -7.84 -2.28 1.32
C LEU A 77 -8.88 -1.98 2.40
N THR A 78 -8.52 -2.16 3.66
CA THR A 78 -9.40 -1.82 4.79
C THR A 78 -9.70 -0.32 4.81
N ARG A 79 -8.71 0.52 4.49
CA ARG A 79 -8.89 1.96 4.29
C ARG A 79 -7.92 2.49 3.25
N ALA A 80 -8.40 3.33 2.33
CA ALA A 80 -7.55 4.08 1.42
C ALA A 80 -7.96 5.56 1.41
N LEU A 81 -6.98 6.46 1.34
CA LEU A 81 -7.20 7.90 1.24
C LEU A 81 -6.62 8.44 -0.06
N THR A 82 -7.37 9.33 -0.72
CA THR A 82 -6.89 10.11 -1.86
C THR A 82 -6.25 11.40 -1.33
N CYS A 83 -4.97 11.37 -0.98
CA CYS A 83 -4.25 12.55 -0.50
C CYS A 83 -2.74 12.42 -0.73
N SER A 84 -1.99 13.46 -0.37
CA SER A 84 -0.55 13.39 -0.31
C SER A 84 -0.09 12.67 0.95
N TYR A 85 0.94 11.83 0.85
CA TYR A 85 1.56 11.19 2.01
C TYR A 85 2.10 12.22 3.02
N ASN A 86 2.47 13.44 2.56
CA ASN A 86 2.94 14.54 3.43
C ASN A 86 1.84 15.07 4.37
N GLU A 87 0.58 14.85 4.03
CA GLU A 87 -0.59 15.26 4.82
C GLU A 87 -1.05 14.14 5.75
N LEU A 88 -0.49 12.94 5.61
CA LEU A 88 -0.86 11.82 6.46
C LEU A 88 -0.47 12.13 7.92
N ARG A 89 -1.42 11.92 8.82
CA ARG A 89 -1.23 12.06 10.27
C ARG A 89 -1.72 10.78 10.94
N ALA A 90 -0.87 10.17 11.76
CA ALA A 90 -1.34 9.18 12.73
C ALA A 90 -1.93 9.94 13.92
N PRO A 91 -3.17 9.64 14.35
CA PRO A 91 -3.68 10.23 15.59
C PRO A 91 -2.81 9.77 16.75
N ALA A 92 -2.57 10.66 17.71
CA ALA A 92 -1.67 10.42 18.85
C ALA A 92 -2.03 9.18 19.70
N ASN A 93 -3.25 8.65 19.53
CA ASN A 93 -3.80 7.54 20.30
C ASN A 93 -4.08 6.30 19.43
N ALA A 94 -3.44 6.15 18.26
CA ALA A 94 -3.59 4.98 17.40
C ALA A 94 -2.82 3.76 17.97
N CYS A 95 -3.33 3.19 19.06
CA CYS A 95 -3.03 1.81 19.45
C CYS A 95 -4.10 0.90 18.84
#